data_AF-A0A929EF41-F1
#
_entry.id   AF-A0A929EF41-F1
#
_cell.length_a   1.000
_cell.length_b   1.000
_cell.length_c   1.000
_cell.angle_alpha   90.00
_cell.angle_beta   90.00
_cell.angle_gamma   90.00
#
_symmetry.space_group_name_H-M   'P 1'
#
loop_
_entity.id
_entity.type
_entity.pdbx_description
1 polymer ?
#
loop_
_entity_poly.entity_id
_entity_poly.type
_entity_poly.pdbx_seq_one_letter_code
_entity_poly.pdbx_strand_id
1 'polypeptide(L)'
;MNSNINAFSLITLSLILTACGGGGNPPPPTRSITGVAAAGAPIVGTVKIKDAAGTEKIVNISSDGSYSVDTASMTDPFILKADGTVSGKAFSITAPATSRDIGETVNITPLTDIVTGNVMGQEGQNAYQTGNFTVITDGDITAQEASLRQSLTGILTDAGADPTQSIIHTNFSANHTGFDLAMDMLDVEVDRTTDIATISLVDGFSSVTDDMTTQTSILTLSVAGNSTTSIVEYNTILSMINNFVTDINANIDKVTLASDYFASTFLDDGINNSDVFLSNIGAENPSYILSISNIAINKLDLTSGSEYADIRFTVSFNGVLYDNQVKMQLVHDGTKWIFNGNQKLASISLRPYAEKKSTYQRGVGETTAYSSGLSLTMDIVDASDNSIDNGITQATLSGPGLTSPVVFMPHADLSVRFVNGSSWNGFIPLIDARINEIKEGGIYSLVVDYNDGSAKQATYQIRLNKPPITSAQAASQSYTDITIPTPAAALDNGSGDLSVTWSLGNELTPFELDARSSCFNGAFGSTNSILLSNNTMIMTGTDYTGTCEGILRLTTLDKFNGEVVTTYEITN
;
A
#
# COMPACT_ATOMS: atom_id res chain seq x y z
N MET A 1 -26.20 -26.60 -60.57
CA MET A 1 -27.02 -27.82 -60.36
C MET A 1 -26.12 -28.89 -59.79
N ASN A 2 -26.67 -29.70 -58.88
CA ASN A 2 -26.05 -30.72 -58.02
C ASN A 2 -25.77 -30.27 -56.58
N SER A 3 -26.82 -30.55 -55.81
CA SER A 3 -27.00 -30.70 -54.37
C SER A 3 -25.85 -31.42 -53.65
N ASN A 4 -25.59 -31.00 -52.41
CA ASN A 4 -25.28 -31.93 -51.33
C ASN A 4 -25.92 -31.43 -50.03
N ILE A 5 -26.79 -32.29 -49.50
CA ILE A 5 -27.58 -32.17 -48.29
C ILE A 5 -26.76 -32.83 -47.17
N ASN A 6 -26.43 -32.11 -46.11
CA ASN A 6 -25.90 -32.70 -44.87
C ASN A 6 -26.95 -32.59 -43.78
N ALA A 7 -27.34 -33.77 -43.27
CA ALA A 7 -28.39 -34.00 -42.31
C ALA A 7 -28.04 -33.42 -40.92
N PHE A 8 -28.95 -32.62 -40.36
CA PHE A 8 -28.98 -32.27 -38.95
C PHE A 8 -29.72 -33.37 -38.17
N SER A 9 -29.02 -34.04 -37.28
CA SER A 9 -29.59 -35.04 -36.36
C SER A 9 -30.21 -34.31 -35.17
N LEU A 10 -31.54 -34.40 -35.06
CA LEU A 10 -32.35 -33.89 -33.97
C LEU A 10 -32.35 -34.93 -32.83
N ILE A 11 -31.67 -34.65 -31.70
CA ILE A 11 -31.80 -35.45 -30.47
C ILE A 11 -32.83 -34.76 -29.58
N THR A 12 -34.05 -35.29 -29.63
CA THR A 12 -35.16 -34.95 -28.74
C THR A 12 -34.97 -35.70 -27.42
N LEU A 13 -34.47 -35.00 -26.38
CA LEU A 13 -34.39 -35.55 -25.03
C LEU A 13 -35.65 -35.12 -24.25
N SER A 14 -36.60 -36.05 -24.14
CA SER A 14 -37.80 -35.89 -23.32
C SER A 14 -37.43 -35.94 -21.83
N LEU A 15 -37.45 -34.78 -21.16
CA LEU A 15 -37.40 -34.70 -19.70
C LEU A 15 -38.77 -35.05 -19.11
N ILE A 16 -38.79 -36.13 -18.32
CA ILE A 16 -39.95 -36.56 -17.52
C ILE A 16 -39.95 -35.71 -16.24
N LEU A 17 -40.94 -34.83 -16.08
CA LEU A 17 -41.20 -34.13 -14.82
C LEU A 17 -41.73 -35.13 -13.79
N THR A 18 -40.88 -35.55 -12.85
CA THR A 18 -41.33 -36.13 -11.59
C THR A 18 -41.68 -35.00 -10.63
N ALA A 19 -42.97 -34.70 -10.50
CA ALA A 19 -43.50 -33.83 -9.47
C ALA A 19 -43.38 -34.53 -8.11
N CYS A 20 -42.35 -34.20 -7.34
CA CYS A 20 -42.26 -34.55 -5.93
C CYS A 20 -42.95 -33.44 -5.13
N GLY A 21 -44.19 -33.68 -4.73
CA GLY A 21 -44.89 -32.86 -3.73
C GLY A 21 -44.22 -33.06 -2.37
N GLY A 22 -43.23 -32.22 -2.06
CA GLY A 22 -42.61 -32.13 -0.74
C GLY A 22 -42.73 -30.70 -0.25
N GLY A 23 -43.53 -30.47 0.79
CA GLY A 23 -43.62 -29.19 1.49
C GLY A 23 -42.29 -28.89 2.20
N GLY A 24 -41.33 -28.37 1.45
CA GLY A 24 -40.17 -27.70 2.03
C GLY A 24 -40.63 -26.33 2.49
N ASN A 25 -40.55 -26.07 3.80
CA ASN A 25 -40.58 -24.69 4.27
C ASN A 25 -39.57 -23.88 3.43
N PRO A 26 -39.93 -22.69 2.93
CA PRO A 26 -38.95 -21.83 2.29
C PRO A 26 -37.75 -21.69 3.22
N PRO A 27 -36.50 -21.67 2.68
CA PRO A 27 -35.33 -21.42 3.49
C PRO A 27 -35.60 -20.17 4.35
N PRO A 28 -35.16 -20.15 5.62
CA PRO A 28 -35.30 -18.98 6.46
C PRO A 28 -34.78 -17.76 5.68
N PRO A 29 -35.49 -16.62 5.70
CA PRO A 29 -35.01 -15.43 5.02
C PRO A 29 -33.58 -15.12 5.49
N THR A 30 -32.68 -14.93 4.52
CA THR A 30 -31.29 -14.54 4.79
C THR A 30 -31.28 -13.24 5.57
N ARG A 31 -30.81 -13.30 6.82
CA ARG A 31 -30.62 -12.11 7.66
C ARG A 31 -29.19 -11.63 7.48
N SER A 32 -28.87 -11.11 6.30
CA SER A 32 -27.53 -10.60 6.01
C SER A 32 -27.59 -9.21 5.40
N ILE A 33 -26.62 -8.38 5.72
CA ILE A 33 -26.35 -7.14 4.98
C ILE A 33 -25.20 -7.43 4.03
N THR A 34 -25.35 -7.06 2.76
CA THR A 34 -24.33 -7.21 1.72
C THR A 34 -23.96 -5.86 1.15
N GLY A 35 -22.83 -5.75 0.45
CA GLY A 35 -22.51 -4.54 -0.29
C GLY A 35 -21.08 -4.52 -0.81
N VAL A 36 -20.66 -3.35 -1.28
CA VAL A 36 -19.29 -3.10 -1.74
C VAL A 36 -18.63 -2.09 -0.81
N ALA A 37 -17.41 -2.41 -0.37
CA ALA A 37 -16.53 -1.50 0.35
C ALA A 37 -15.44 -0.98 -0.61
N ALA A 38 -15.54 0.30 -0.98
CA ALA A 38 -14.67 0.90 -2.00
C ALA A 38 -14.39 2.38 -1.74
N ALA A 39 -13.22 2.84 -2.18
CA ALA A 39 -12.83 4.25 -2.21
C ALA A 39 -12.05 4.54 -3.51
N GLY A 40 -12.76 4.52 -4.64
CA GLY A 40 -12.23 4.56 -6.01
C GLY A 40 -11.69 3.21 -6.53
N ALA A 41 -11.36 2.30 -5.62
CA ALA A 41 -11.16 0.88 -5.93
C ALA A 41 -11.57 0.02 -4.71
N PRO A 42 -11.68 -1.31 -4.85
CA PRO A 42 -11.98 -2.21 -3.74
C PRO A 42 -11.06 -2.00 -2.53
N ILE A 43 -11.63 -1.88 -1.34
CA ILE A 43 -10.86 -1.82 -0.09
C ILE A 43 -10.32 -3.21 0.22
N VAL A 44 -8.99 -3.35 0.28
CA VAL A 44 -8.36 -4.56 0.79
C VAL A 44 -8.35 -4.50 2.31
N GLY A 45 -9.21 -5.29 2.95
CA GLY A 45 -9.35 -5.29 4.41
C GLY A 45 -10.57 -6.04 4.93
N THR A 46 -11.21 -5.47 5.94
CA THR A 46 -12.36 -6.09 6.64
C THR A 46 -13.52 -5.12 6.79
N VAL A 47 -14.74 -5.65 6.79
CA VAL A 47 -15.93 -4.95 7.28
C VAL A 47 -16.23 -5.41 8.70
N LYS A 48 -16.45 -4.44 9.58
CA LYS A 48 -17.00 -4.64 10.93
C LYS A 48 -18.39 -4.04 10.97
N ILE A 49 -19.36 -4.79 11.50
CA ILE A 49 -20.68 -4.25 11.83
C ILE A 49 -20.81 -4.18 13.34
N LYS A 50 -21.34 -3.07 13.84
CA LYS A 50 -21.71 -2.90 15.24
C LYS A 50 -23.18 -2.54 15.31
N ASP A 51 -23.87 -3.10 16.30
CA ASP A 51 -25.30 -2.87 16.51
C ASP A 51 -25.59 -1.94 17.70
N ALA A 52 -26.85 -1.55 17.90
CA ALA A 52 -27.25 -0.65 18.97
C ALA A 52 -27.07 -1.24 20.39
N ALA A 53 -26.89 -2.55 20.52
CA ALA A 53 -26.54 -3.22 21.76
C ALA A 53 -25.02 -3.32 21.98
N GLY A 54 -24.21 -2.88 21.02
CA GLY A 54 -22.75 -2.94 21.04
C GLY A 54 -22.16 -4.28 20.57
N THR A 55 -22.97 -5.18 20.02
CA THR A 55 -22.50 -6.45 19.44
C THR A 55 -21.74 -6.17 18.15
N GLU A 56 -20.57 -6.77 18.00
CA GLU A 56 -19.75 -6.64 16.79
C GLU A 56 -19.59 -7.97 16.04
N LYS A 57 -19.54 -7.90 14.71
CA LYS A 57 -19.10 -9.00 13.83
C LYS A 57 -18.12 -8.47 12.78
N ILE A 58 -17.20 -9.32 12.34
CA ILE A 58 -16.14 -8.96 11.38
C ILE A 58 -16.12 -9.97 10.24
N VAL A 59 -15.98 -9.49 9.01
CA VAL A 59 -15.79 -10.29 7.79
C VAL A 59 -14.69 -9.71 6.91
N ASN A 60 -14.07 -10.54 6.08
CA ASN A 60 -13.12 -10.08 5.09
C ASN A 60 -13.85 -9.44 3.90
N ILE A 61 -13.23 -8.44 3.28
CA ILE A 61 -13.65 -7.88 2.00
C ILE A 61 -13.03 -8.75 0.89
N SER A 62 -13.85 -9.12 -0.09
CA SER A 62 -13.41 -9.88 -1.27
C SER A 62 -12.55 -9.00 -2.20
N SER A 63 -11.85 -9.61 -3.16
CA SER A 63 -10.97 -8.88 -4.09
C SER A 63 -11.70 -7.87 -4.99
N ASP A 64 -13.01 -8.03 -5.16
CA ASP A 64 -13.89 -7.12 -5.90
C ASP A 64 -14.58 -6.08 -5.00
N GLY A 65 -14.25 -6.06 -3.70
CA GLY A 65 -14.84 -5.15 -2.71
C GLY A 65 -16.10 -5.68 -2.07
N SER A 66 -16.65 -6.81 -2.54
CA SER A 66 -17.88 -7.37 -2.02
C SER A 66 -17.71 -7.93 -0.61
N TYR A 67 -18.75 -7.78 0.21
CA TYR A 67 -18.82 -8.36 1.55
C TYR A 67 -20.24 -8.83 1.88
N SER A 68 -20.35 -9.72 2.88
CA SER A 68 -21.62 -10.18 3.43
C SER A 68 -21.49 -10.43 4.92
N VAL A 69 -22.37 -9.82 5.72
CA VAL A 69 -22.40 -10.00 7.17
C VAL A 69 -23.75 -10.53 7.62
N ASP A 70 -23.75 -11.63 8.36
CA ASP A 70 -24.95 -12.18 9.01
C ASP A 70 -25.37 -11.35 10.23
N THR A 71 -26.62 -10.93 10.30
CA THR A 71 -27.23 -10.08 11.34
C THR A 71 -28.26 -10.83 12.19
N ALA A 72 -28.35 -12.16 12.11
CA ALA A 72 -29.39 -12.95 12.81
C ALA A 72 -29.43 -12.77 14.35
N SER A 73 -28.35 -12.31 14.97
CA SER A 73 -28.20 -12.13 16.43
C SER A 73 -27.94 -10.69 16.84
N MET A 74 -28.20 -9.72 15.97
CA MET A 74 -27.88 -8.32 16.18
C MET A 74 -29.15 -7.47 16.35
N THR A 75 -29.04 -6.37 17.08
CA THR A 75 -30.12 -5.44 17.42
C THR A 75 -29.97 -4.14 16.62
N ASP A 76 -30.84 -3.91 15.64
CA ASP A 76 -30.83 -2.67 14.85
C ASP A 76 -31.05 -1.43 15.73
N PRO A 77 -30.59 -0.23 15.31
CA PRO A 77 -29.80 0.08 14.10
C PRO A 77 -28.33 -0.39 14.12
N PHE A 78 -27.62 -0.21 13.01
CA PHE A 78 -26.24 -0.63 12.80
C PHE A 78 -25.36 0.50 12.27
N ILE A 79 -24.06 0.43 12.58
CA ILE A 79 -23.01 1.10 11.79
C ILE A 79 -22.07 0.02 11.25
N LEU A 80 -21.85 0.05 9.94
CA LEU A 80 -20.84 -0.75 9.27
C LEU A 80 -19.58 0.08 9.09
N LYS A 81 -18.41 -0.53 9.23
CA LYS A 81 -17.10 0.11 9.13
C LYS A 81 -16.17 -0.74 8.28
N ALA A 82 -15.65 -0.18 7.20
CA ALA A 82 -14.58 -0.81 6.41
C ALA A 82 -13.24 -0.29 6.92
N ASP A 83 -12.37 -1.19 7.37
CA ASP A 83 -10.97 -0.92 7.72
C ASP A 83 -10.08 -1.63 6.69
N GLY A 84 -9.22 -0.88 6.00
CA GLY A 84 -8.34 -1.47 4.99
C GLY A 84 -7.48 -0.46 4.25
N THR A 85 -7.02 -0.84 3.06
CA THR A 85 -6.23 0.03 2.19
C THR A 85 -6.74 -0.01 0.75
N VAL A 86 -6.63 1.12 0.07
CA VAL A 86 -6.78 1.23 -1.39
C VAL A 86 -5.50 1.86 -1.92
N SER A 87 -4.78 1.13 -2.77
CA SER A 87 -3.52 1.58 -3.39
C SER A 87 -2.54 2.20 -2.37
N GLY A 88 -2.46 1.56 -1.19
CA GLY A 88 -1.62 1.96 -0.07
C GLY A 88 -2.08 3.17 0.77
N LYS A 89 -3.20 3.82 0.44
CA LYS A 89 -3.86 4.79 1.34
C LYS A 89 -4.73 4.01 2.31
N ALA A 90 -4.55 4.24 3.61
CA ALA A 90 -5.38 3.61 4.64
C ALA A 90 -6.76 4.26 4.67
N PHE A 91 -7.79 3.43 4.69
CA PHE A 91 -9.19 3.83 4.80
C PHE A 91 -9.82 3.21 6.02
N SER A 92 -10.67 4.00 6.66
CA SER A 92 -11.44 3.59 7.82
C SER A 92 -12.68 4.46 7.85
N ILE A 93 -13.70 3.97 7.16
CA ILE A 93 -14.91 4.70 6.72
C ILE A 93 -16.15 3.89 7.09
N THR A 94 -17.29 4.56 7.25
CA THR A 94 -18.51 3.98 7.79
C THR A 94 -19.73 4.10 6.87
N ALA A 95 -20.78 3.33 7.17
CA ALA A 95 -22.11 3.45 6.58
C ALA A 95 -23.18 3.17 7.65
N PRO A 96 -24.28 3.94 7.70
CA PRO A 96 -25.37 3.68 8.63
C PRO A 96 -26.35 2.67 8.02
N ALA A 97 -26.98 1.85 8.85
CA ALA A 97 -28.02 0.92 8.41
C ALA A 97 -29.08 0.70 9.50
N THR A 98 -30.27 0.26 9.10
CA THR A 98 -31.40 -0.04 9.99
C THR A 98 -31.91 -1.47 9.77
N SER A 99 -33.02 -1.83 10.42
CA SER A 99 -33.71 -3.10 10.16
C SER A 99 -34.23 -3.24 8.72
N ARG A 100 -34.41 -2.13 7.98
CA ARG A 100 -34.83 -2.16 6.57
C ARG A 100 -33.76 -2.75 5.67
N ASP A 101 -32.50 -2.62 6.05
CA ASP A 101 -31.36 -3.03 5.24
C ASP A 101 -31.02 -4.52 5.39
N ILE A 102 -31.71 -5.23 6.29
CA ILE A 102 -31.54 -6.68 6.45
C ILE A 102 -32.05 -7.39 5.19
N GLY A 103 -31.13 -8.00 4.46
CA GLY A 103 -31.39 -8.64 3.16
C GLY A 103 -31.11 -7.73 1.96
N GLU A 104 -30.65 -6.50 2.19
CA GLU A 104 -30.42 -5.48 1.16
C GLU A 104 -28.93 -5.12 1.05
N THR A 105 -28.63 -4.25 0.08
CA THR A 105 -27.29 -3.70 -0.18
C THR A 105 -27.04 -2.46 0.68
N VAL A 106 -25.93 -2.42 1.41
CA VAL A 106 -25.39 -1.23 2.07
C VAL A 106 -23.94 -1.08 1.64
N ASN A 107 -23.62 -0.09 0.83
CA ASN A 107 -22.24 0.15 0.44
C ASN A 107 -21.49 0.93 1.52
N ILE A 108 -20.17 0.74 1.58
CA ILE A 108 -19.29 1.47 2.49
C ILE A 108 -18.29 2.25 1.62
N THR A 109 -18.53 3.54 1.48
CA THR A 109 -17.76 4.47 0.63
C THR A 109 -17.46 5.77 1.40
N PRO A 110 -16.53 6.62 0.92
CA PRO A 110 -16.32 7.91 1.55
C PRO A 110 -17.59 8.77 1.62
N LEU A 111 -18.53 8.59 0.68
CA LEU A 111 -19.82 9.30 0.70
C LEU A 111 -20.77 8.76 1.78
N THR A 112 -20.79 7.46 2.04
CA THR A 112 -21.60 6.90 3.14
C THR A 112 -21.02 7.23 4.51
N ASP A 113 -19.71 7.50 4.59
CA ASP A 113 -19.07 7.97 5.83
C ASP A 113 -19.59 9.36 6.22
N ILE A 114 -19.73 10.25 5.23
CA ILE A 114 -20.36 11.56 5.40
C ILE A 114 -21.83 11.42 5.82
N VAL A 115 -22.58 10.49 5.22
CA VAL A 115 -23.98 10.24 5.64
C VAL A 115 -24.02 9.75 7.09
N THR A 116 -23.15 8.81 7.47
CA THR A 116 -23.06 8.34 8.86
C THR A 116 -22.80 9.52 9.78
N GLY A 117 -21.82 10.37 9.45
CA GLY A 117 -21.45 11.46 10.32
C GLY A 117 -22.54 12.52 10.47
N ASN A 118 -23.25 12.86 9.39
CA ASN A 118 -24.40 13.76 9.45
C ASN A 118 -25.59 13.19 10.22
N VAL A 119 -25.85 11.88 10.14
CA VAL A 119 -26.90 11.23 10.95
C VAL A 119 -26.51 11.22 12.42
N MET A 120 -25.21 11.07 12.72
CA MET A 120 -24.71 10.90 14.08
C MET A 120 -24.29 12.21 14.76
N GLY A 121 -24.18 13.31 14.00
CA GLY A 121 -23.73 14.61 14.49
C GLY A 121 -22.25 14.68 14.89
N GLN A 122 -21.42 13.77 14.37
CA GLN A 122 -19.98 13.63 14.65
C GLN A 122 -19.36 12.76 13.57
N GLU A 123 -18.05 12.80 13.35
CA GLU A 123 -17.45 12.02 12.27
C GLU A 123 -17.62 10.49 12.45
N GLY A 124 -17.73 9.76 11.33
CA GLY A 124 -18.20 8.38 11.29
C GLY A 124 -17.42 7.39 12.18
N GLN A 125 -16.12 7.64 12.41
CA GLN A 125 -15.32 6.76 13.25
C GLN A 125 -15.53 6.95 14.74
N ASN A 126 -15.56 8.18 15.23
CA ASN A 126 -15.97 8.46 16.59
C ASN A 126 -17.42 7.99 16.78
N ALA A 127 -18.29 8.18 15.79
CA ALA A 127 -19.64 7.62 15.80
C ALA A 127 -19.65 6.10 16.01
N TYR A 128 -18.85 5.33 15.26
CA TYR A 128 -18.73 3.89 15.45
C TYR A 128 -18.23 3.49 16.86
N GLN A 129 -17.25 4.24 17.38
CA GLN A 129 -16.62 3.92 18.67
C GLN A 129 -17.52 4.23 19.86
N THR A 130 -18.09 5.43 19.92
CA THR A 130 -18.75 5.98 21.11
C THR A 130 -20.19 6.45 20.88
N GLY A 131 -20.67 6.43 19.64
CA GLY A 131 -21.98 6.96 19.27
C GLY A 131 -23.16 6.15 19.82
N ASN A 132 -24.28 6.86 20.01
CA ASN A 132 -25.55 6.24 20.38
C ASN A 132 -26.35 5.87 19.12
N PHE A 133 -26.38 4.59 18.74
CA PHE A 133 -26.95 4.17 17.46
C PHE A 133 -28.49 4.26 17.43
N THR A 134 -29.14 4.46 18.57
CA THR A 134 -30.61 4.59 18.61
C THR A 134 -31.11 5.86 17.93
N VAL A 135 -30.23 6.80 17.58
CA VAL A 135 -30.56 8.01 16.81
C VAL A 135 -30.66 7.74 15.31
N ILE A 136 -30.14 6.61 14.83
CA ILE A 136 -30.15 6.26 13.41
C ILE A 136 -31.57 5.85 13.01
N THR A 137 -32.18 6.60 12.10
CA THR A 137 -33.50 6.28 11.53
C THR A 137 -33.45 6.28 10.00
N ASP A 138 -34.34 5.52 9.36
CA ASP A 138 -34.50 5.53 7.90
C ASP A 138 -34.75 6.93 7.35
N GLY A 139 -35.51 7.75 8.09
CA GLY A 139 -35.85 9.11 7.71
C GLY A 139 -34.62 10.01 7.67
N ASP A 140 -33.77 9.92 8.69
CA ASP A 140 -32.55 10.71 8.78
C ASP A 140 -31.53 10.28 7.71
N ILE A 141 -31.33 8.97 7.53
CA ILE A 141 -30.48 8.44 6.46
C ILE A 141 -30.94 8.96 5.10
N THR A 142 -32.24 8.83 4.79
CA THR A 142 -32.81 9.28 3.51
C THR A 142 -32.64 10.79 3.31
N ALA A 143 -32.82 11.59 4.37
CA ALA A 143 -32.70 13.04 4.29
C ALA A 143 -31.26 13.52 4.06
N GLN A 144 -30.28 12.95 4.76
CA GLN A 144 -28.87 13.29 4.57
C GLN A 144 -28.35 12.83 3.21
N GLU A 145 -28.73 11.62 2.81
CA GLU A 145 -28.42 11.09 1.48
C GLU A 145 -28.99 11.97 0.36
N ALA A 146 -30.26 12.40 0.46
CA ALA A 146 -30.88 13.25 -0.53
C ALA A 146 -30.16 14.61 -0.66
N SER A 147 -29.72 15.17 0.47
CA SER A 147 -29.01 16.44 0.51
C SER A 147 -27.61 16.30 -0.12
N LEU A 148 -26.87 15.23 0.21
CA LEU A 148 -25.57 14.94 -0.40
C LEU A 148 -25.70 14.68 -1.91
N ARG A 149 -26.71 13.92 -2.35
CA ARG A 149 -26.98 13.70 -3.78
C ARG A 149 -27.33 14.96 -4.55
N GLN A 150 -28.13 15.84 -3.96
CA GLN A 150 -28.44 17.14 -4.56
C GLN A 150 -27.15 17.94 -4.82
N SER A 151 -26.22 17.87 -3.86
CA SER A 151 -24.92 18.54 -3.92
C SER A 151 -23.99 17.95 -4.99
N LEU A 152 -24.09 16.65 -5.24
CA LEU A 152 -23.27 15.88 -6.19
C LEU A 152 -23.95 15.67 -7.56
N THR A 153 -25.14 16.24 -7.80
CA THR A 153 -25.93 15.94 -9.00
C THR A 153 -25.17 16.18 -10.30
N GLY A 154 -24.36 17.24 -10.38
CA GLY A 154 -23.55 17.55 -11.57
C GLY A 154 -22.53 16.45 -11.87
N ILE A 155 -21.72 16.07 -10.88
CA ILE A 155 -20.68 15.05 -11.07
C ILE A 155 -21.27 13.65 -11.30
N LEU A 156 -22.37 13.30 -10.63
CA LEU A 156 -23.08 12.05 -10.87
C LEU A 156 -23.57 11.98 -12.32
N THR A 157 -24.17 13.07 -12.82
CA THR A 157 -24.66 13.14 -14.21
C THR A 157 -23.53 13.03 -15.22
N ASP A 158 -22.44 13.78 -15.01
CA ASP A 158 -21.29 13.78 -15.93
C ASP A 158 -20.58 12.43 -15.97
N ALA A 159 -20.53 11.71 -14.84
CA ALA A 159 -19.99 10.35 -14.74
C ALA A 159 -20.92 9.26 -15.33
N GLY A 160 -22.12 9.63 -15.78
CA GLY A 160 -23.13 8.71 -16.30
C GLY A 160 -23.89 7.92 -15.22
N ALA A 161 -23.82 8.35 -13.96
CA ALA A 161 -24.64 7.82 -12.87
C ALA A 161 -26.03 8.46 -12.87
N ASP A 162 -27.02 7.75 -12.34
CA ASP A 162 -28.34 8.33 -12.09
C ASP A 162 -28.33 9.13 -10.77
N PRO A 163 -28.46 10.47 -10.79
CA PRO A 163 -28.41 11.28 -9.57
C PRO A 163 -29.61 11.03 -8.64
N THR A 164 -30.62 10.28 -9.09
CA THR A 164 -31.78 9.88 -8.29
C THR A 164 -31.57 8.61 -7.47
N GLN A 165 -30.56 7.80 -7.83
CA GLN A 165 -30.25 6.55 -7.17
C GLN A 165 -29.58 6.76 -5.81
N SER A 166 -29.75 5.78 -4.91
CA SER A 166 -29.23 5.84 -3.55
C SER A 166 -27.71 5.64 -3.52
N ILE A 167 -26.95 6.52 -2.86
CA ILE A 167 -25.51 6.34 -2.63
C ILE A 167 -25.21 5.21 -1.65
N ILE A 168 -26.18 4.82 -0.81
CA ILE A 168 -26.03 3.70 0.14
C ILE A 168 -26.42 2.38 -0.51
N HIS A 169 -27.58 2.32 -1.18
CA HIS A 169 -28.21 1.07 -1.60
C HIS A 169 -27.99 0.70 -3.07
N THR A 170 -27.37 1.58 -3.89
CA THR A 170 -27.16 1.28 -5.31
C THR A 170 -26.16 0.16 -5.51
N ASN A 171 -26.54 -0.86 -6.28
CA ASN A 171 -25.59 -1.86 -6.72
C ASN A 171 -24.61 -1.23 -7.72
N PHE A 172 -23.31 -1.28 -7.42
CA PHE A 172 -22.26 -0.85 -8.33
C PHE A 172 -21.07 -1.82 -8.26
N SER A 173 -20.18 -1.72 -9.24
CA SER A 173 -18.88 -2.39 -9.26
C SER A 173 -17.79 -1.32 -9.26
N ALA A 174 -16.68 -1.57 -8.56
CA ALA A 174 -15.51 -0.70 -8.60
C ALA A 174 -14.75 -0.90 -9.93
N ASN A 175 -15.24 -0.29 -11.00
CA ASN A 175 -14.82 -0.50 -12.39
C ASN A 175 -14.68 0.79 -13.21
N HIS A 176 -14.63 1.96 -12.56
CA HIS A 176 -14.48 3.27 -13.16
C HIS A 176 -15.64 3.68 -14.08
N THR A 177 -16.87 3.25 -13.78
CA THR A 177 -18.07 3.65 -14.55
C THR A 177 -19.22 4.10 -13.65
N GLY A 178 -20.10 4.97 -14.16
CA GLY A 178 -21.32 5.38 -13.46
C GLY A 178 -21.03 5.93 -12.06
N PHE A 179 -21.62 5.30 -11.04
CA PHE A 179 -21.44 5.73 -9.64
C PHE A 179 -19.98 5.62 -9.17
N ASP A 180 -19.24 4.61 -9.63
CA ASP A 180 -17.84 4.43 -9.26
C ASP A 180 -16.96 5.53 -9.86
N LEU A 181 -17.16 5.86 -11.14
CA LEU A 181 -16.49 6.99 -11.77
C LEU A 181 -16.80 8.32 -11.05
N ALA A 182 -18.03 8.52 -10.58
CA ALA A 182 -18.35 9.70 -9.80
C ALA A 182 -17.56 9.77 -8.48
N MET A 183 -17.31 8.62 -7.83
CA MET A 183 -16.46 8.56 -6.64
C MET A 183 -14.98 8.74 -6.97
N ASP A 184 -14.50 8.19 -8.09
CA ASP A 184 -13.13 8.37 -8.57
C ASP A 184 -12.77 9.84 -8.83
N MET A 185 -13.77 10.63 -9.20
CA MET A 185 -13.62 12.05 -9.44
C MET A 185 -13.61 12.90 -8.16
N LEU A 186 -13.89 12.30 -7.00
CA LEU A 186 -13.96 12.99 -5.70
C LEU A 186 -12.80 12.56 -4.79
N ASP A 187 -12.12 13.53 -4.19
CA ASP A 187 -11.34 13.30 -2.98
C ASP A 187 -12.14 13.77 -1.77
N VAL A 188 -12.25 12.89 -0.78
CA VAL A 188 -13.00 13.12 0.46
C VAL A 188 -12.03 12.99 1.62
N GLU A 189 -11.87 14.08 2.36
CA GLU A 189 -11.02 14.13 3.54
C GLU A 189 -11.86 14.54 4.76
N VAL A 190 -11.75 13.79 5.86
CA VAL A 190 -12.50 14.05 7.09
C VAL A 190 -11.51 14.42 8.20
N ASP A 191 -11.64 15.63 8.73
CA ASP A 191 -10.93 16.06 9.92
C ASP A 191 -11.65 15.59 11.18
N ARG A 192 -11.07 14.57 11.83
CA ARG A 192 -11.58 13.93 13.05
C ARG A 192 -11.56 14.82 14.29
N THR A 193 -10.91 15.98 14.22
CA THR A 193 -10.83 16.92 15.35
C THR A 193 -11.95 17.94 15.28
N THR A 194 -12.34 18.32 14.07
CA THR A 194 -13.31 19.39 13.82
C THR A 194 -14.66 18.88 13.33
N ASP A 195 -14.78 17.58 13.03
CA ASP A 195 -15.98 16.96 12.45
C ASP A 195 -16.35 17.54 11.07
N ILE A 196 -15.36 18.09 10.36
CA ILE A 196 -15.53 18.68 9.04
C ILE A 196 -15.04 17.72 7.96
N ALA A 197 -15.92 17.41 7.00
CA ALA A 197 -15.54 16.74 5.76
C ALA A 197 -15.26 17.77 4.67
N THR A 198 -14.14 17.64 3.96
CA THR A 198 -13.84 18.39 2.73
C THR A 198 -14.00 17.46 1.56
N ILE A 199 -14.84 17.85 0.60
CA ILE A 199 -15.10 17.12 -0.63
C ILE A 199 -14.60 17.98 -1.78
N SER A 200 -13.64 17.47 -2.55
CA SER A 200 -13.06 18.16 -3.69
C SER A 200 -13.09 17.30 -4.94
N LEU A 201 -13.12 17.95 -6.10
CA LEU A 201 -12.75 17.24 -7.33
C LEU A 201 -11.27 16.87 -7.28
N VAL A 202 -10.90 15.74 -7.88
CA VAL A 202 -9.48 15.34 -8.03
C VAL A 202 -8.63 16.34 -8.82
N ASP A 203 -9.29 17.24 -9.55
CA ASP A 203 -8.65 18.34 -10.27
C ASP A 203 -8.31 19.57 -9.39
N GLY A 204 -8.78 19.58 -8.14
CA GLY A 204 -8.53 20.64 -7.17
C GLY A 204 -9.23 21.98 -7.46
N PHE A 205 -10.00 22.11 -8.55
CA PHE A 205 -10.63 23.37 -8.92
C PHE A 205 -11.90 23.67 -8.13
N SER A 206 -12.58 22.63 -7.64
CA SER A 206 -13.81 22.76 -6.86
C SER A 206 -13.67 21.99 -5.55
N SER A 207 -14.02 22.65 -4.45
CA SER A 207 -14.15 22.02 -3.13
C SER A 207 -15.36 22.58 -2.38
N VAL A 208 -15.88 21.77 -1.48
CA VAL A 208 -16.95 22.13 -0.54
C VAL A 208 -16.67 21.46 0.80
N THR A 209 -17.11 22.09 1.88
CA THR A 209 -16.94 21.56 3.24
C THR A 209 -18.30 21.25 3.85
N ASP A 210 -18.38 20.15 4.57
CA ASP A 210 -19.55 19.68 5.31
C ASP A 210 -19.23 19.64 6.81
N ASP A 211 -20.00 20.36 7.60
CA ASP A 211 -19.88 20.34 9.07
C ASP A 211 -20.92 19.35 9.61
N MET A 212 -20.46 18.14 9.95
CA MET A 212 -21.32 17.05 10.37
C MET A 212 -22.03 17.34 11.70
N THR A 213 -21.52 18.26 12.52
CA THR A 213 -22.16 18.66 13.78
C THR A 213 -23.49 19.38 13.57
N THR A 214 -23.67 19.98 12.39
CA THR A 214 -24.92 20.64 12.00
C THR A 214 -26.04 19.63 11.68
N GLN A 215 -25.68 18.37 11.42
CA GLN A 215 -26.59 17.30 10.99
C GLN A 215 -27.41 17.70 9.76
N THR A 216 -26.82 18.51 8.87
CA THR A 216 -27.41 18.92 7.61
C THR A 216 -26.33 19.00 6.54
N SER A 217 -26.39 18.14 5.53
CA SER A 217 -25.49 18.25 4.37
C SER A 217 -25.89 19.42 3.46
N ILE A 218 -25.48 20.65 3.78
CA ILE A 218 -25.69 21.82 2.91
C ILE A 218 -24.43 22.05 2.10
N LEU A 219 -24.34 21.40 0.94
CA LEU A 219 -23.19 21.50 0.06
C LEU A 219 -23.64 22.03 -1.31
N THR A 220 -23.03 23.10 -1.78
CA THR A 220 -23.10 23.44 -3.20
C THR A 220 -21.70 23.36 -3.75
N LEU A 221 -21.30 22.16 -4.16
CA LEU A 221 -20.15 22.01 -5.04
C LEU A 221 -20.58 22.54 -6.41
N SER A 222 -20.31 23.82 -6.69
CA SER A 222 -20.62 24.40 -7.99
C SER A 222 -19.64 23.89 -9.03
N VAL A 223 -19.93 22.72 -9.60
CA VAL A 223 -19.11 22.03 -10.62
C VAL A 223 -19.14 22.72 -11.99
N ALA A 224 -19.39 24.03 -12.05
CA ALA A 224 -19.71 24.73 -13.29
C ALA A 224 -18.53 24.73 -14.27
N GLY A 225 -18.48 23.70 -15.12
CA GLY A 225 -17.75 23.68 -16.39
C GLY A 225 -16.54 22.75 -16.50
N ASN A 226 -16.02 22.16 -15.41
CA ASN A 226 -14.75 21.38 -15.49
C ASN A 226 -14.88 19.87 -15.28
N SER A 227 -15.94 19.35 -14.65
CA SER A 227 -16.10 17.91 -14.40
C SER A 227 -16.13 17.08 -15.68
N THR A 228 -16.76 17.57 -16.75
CA THR A 228 -16.76 16.88 -18.05
C THR A 228 -15.36 16.76 -18.65
N THR A 229 -14.55 17.82 -18.60
CA THR A 229 -13.15 17.78 -19.07
C THR A 229 -12.33 16.83 -18.22
N SER A 230 -12.43 16.94 -16.89
CA SER A 230 -11.71 16.07 -15.97
C SER A 230 -12.09 14.59 -16.13
N ILE A 231 -13.37 14.28 -16.39
CA ILE A 231 -13.82 12.91 -16.72
C ILE A 231 -13.29 12.43 -18.07
N VAL A 232 -13.25 13.29 -19.09
CA VAL A 232 -12.64 12.94 -20.38
C VAL A 232 -11.17 12.58 -20.17
N GLU A 233 -10.41 13.42 -19.47
CA GLU A 233 -8.99 13.17 -19.21
C GLU A 233 -8.75 11.96 -18.29
N TYR A 234 -9.62 11.73 -17.31
CA TYR A 234 -9.59 10.52 -16.50
C TYR A 234 -9.69 9.26 -17.38
N ASN A 235 -10.64 9.24 -18.33
CA ASN A 235 -10.82 8.13 -19.25
C ASN A 235 -9.68 7.97 -20.26
N THR A 236 -9.06 9.06 -20.71
CA THR A 236 -7.88 8.98 -21.60
C THR A 236 -6.69 8.39 -20.87
N ILE A 237 -6.47 8.73 -19.59
CA ILE A 237 -5.46 8.10 -18.74
C ILE A 237 -5.70 6.59 -18.58
N LEU A 238 -6.92 6.18 -18.23
CA LEU A 238 -7.24 4.75 -18.11
C LEU A 238 -7.01 4.00 -19.43
N SER A 239 -7.40 4.61 -20.55
CA SER A 239 -7.18 4.04 -21.88
C SER A 239 -5.70 3.89 -22.19
N MET A 240 -4.88 4.89 -21.84
CA MET A 240 -3.43 4.84 -22.01
C MET A 240 -2.81 3.68 -21.23
N ILE A 241 -3.17 3.51 -19.95
CA ILE A 241 -2.65 2.42 -19.11
C ILE A 241 -3.05 1.05 -19.68
N ASN A 242 -4.29 0.90 -20.14
CA ASN A 242 -4.76 -0.34 -20.75
C ASN A 242 -4.02 -0.66 -22.06
N ASN A 243 -3.74 0.36 -22.88
CA ASN A 243 -2.96 0.19 -24.10
C ASN A 243 -1.51 -0.20 -23.79
N PHE A 244 -0.89 0.43 -22.79
CA PHE A 244 0.45 0.06 -22.32
C PHE A 244 0.54 -1.41 -21.89
N VAL A 245 -0.41 -1.87 -21.06
CA VAL A 245 -0.46 -3.28 -20.64
C VAL A 245 -0.66 -4.21 -21.84
N THR A 246 -1.52 -3.82 -22.79
CA THR A 246 -1.76 -4.58 -24.02
C THR A 246 -0.49 -4.72 -24.84
N ASP A 247 0.25 -3.63 -25.04
CA ASP A 247 1.46 -3.60 -25.85
C ASP A 247 2.63 -4.35 -25.18
N ILE A 248 2.79 -4.24 -23.86
CA ILE A 248 3.75 -5.08 -23.12
C ILE A 248 3.43 -6.56 -23.31
N ASN A 249 2.17 -6.95 -23.12
CA ASN A 249 1.77 -8.35 -23.23
C ASN A 249 1.81 -8.87 -24.68
N ALA A 250 1.78 -7.97 -25.67
CA ALA A 250 2.04 -8.26 -27.07
C ALA A 250 3.54 -8.39 -27.40
N ASN A 251 4.43 -8.18 -26.42
CA ASN A 251 5.88 -8.16 -26.58
C ASN A 251 6.36 -7.12 -27.62
N ILE A 252 5.74 -5.93 -27.61
CA ILE A 252 6.28 -4.78 -28.35
C ILE A 252 7.68 -4.46 -27.81
N ASP A 253 8.60 -4.07 -28.70
CA ASP A 253 9.98 -3.81 -28.31
C ASP A 253 10.10 -2.61 -27.37
N LYS A 254 11.10 -2.65 -26.49
CA LYS A 254 11.30 -1.65 -25.44
C LYS A 254 11.50 -0.23 -25.99
N VAL A 255 12.14 -0.08 -27.14
CA VAL A 255 12.40 1.24 -27.73
C VAL A 255 11.08 1.88 -28.15
N THR A 256 10.20 1.12 -28.79
CA THR A 256 8.85 1.59 -29.11
C THR A 256 8.06 1.89 -27.84
N LEU A 257 8.03 0.98 -26.86
CA LEU A 257 7.34 1.23 -25.58
C LEU A 257 7.84 2.49 -24.86
N ALA A 258 9.17 2.69 -24.79
CA ALA A 258 9.78 3.86 -24.20
C ALA A 258 9.34 5.14 -24.92
N SER A 259 9.34 5.14 -26.26
CA SER A 259 8.91 6.31 -27.04
C SER A 259 7.40 6.58 -26.98
N ASP A 260 6.59 5.53 -26.81
CA ASP A 260 5.14 5.65 -26.86
C ASP A 260 4.50 5.95 -25.51
N TYR A 261 5.12 5.53 -24.41
CA TYR A 261 4.51 5.58 -23.10
C TYR A 261 5.31 6.33 -22.04
N PHE A 262 6.54 6.77 -22.33
CA PHE A 262 7.40 7.41 -21.32
C PHE A 262 7.85 8.80 -21.75
N ALA A 263 7.79 9.74 -20.81
CA ALA A 263 8.29 11.09 -21.00
C ALA A 263 9.82 11.10 -21.10
N SER A 264 10.37 12.06 -21.84
CA SER A 264 11.82 12.31 -21.84
C SER A 264 12.35 12.78 -20.48
N THR A 265 11.46 13.26 -19.61
CA THR A 265 11.72 13.65 -18.21
C THR A 265 11.46 12.52 -17.21
N PHE A 266 11.25 11.29 -17.69
CA PHE A 266 10.99 10.14 -16.83
C PHE A 266 12.04 10.01 -15.73
N LEU A 267 11.57 9.85 -14.51
CA LEU A 267 12.41 9.64 -13.34
C LEU A 267 11.63 8.82 -12.33
N ASP A 268 12.12 7.62 -12.03
CA ASP A 268 11.52 6.72 -11.05
C ASP A 268 12.58 6.21 -10.08
N ASP A 269 12.54 6.68 -8.83
CA ASP A 269 13.51 6.30 -7.79
C ASP A 269 14.99 6.48 -8.22
N GLY A 270 15.29 7.56 -8.95
CA GLY A 270 16.61 7.86 -9.49
C GLY A 270 16.86 7.28 -10.88
N ILE A 271 16.05 6.31 -11.33
CA ILE A 271 16.14 5.74 -12.68
C ILE A 271 15.53 6.73 -13.67
N ASN A 272 16.38 7.38 -14.44
CA ASN A 272 15.98 8.32 -15.50
C ASN A 272 15.93 7.69 -16.90
N ASN A 273 16.17 6.37 -16.99
CA ASN A 273 16.14 5.63 -18.24
C ASN A 273 14.95 4.66 -18.24
N SER A 274 13.94 4.95 -19.05
CA SER A 274 12.74 4.13 -19.19
C SER A 274 13.03 2.71 -19.71
N ASP A 275 14.11 2.50 -20.47
CA ASP A 275 14.52 1.15 -20.92
C ASP A 275 14.92 0.25 -19.75
N VAL A 276 15.58 0.82 -18.73
CA VAL A 276 15.96 0.09 -17.51
C VAL A 276 14.71 -0.24 -16.69
N PHE A 277 13.78 0.71 -16.57
CA PHE A 277 12.49 0.45 -15.94
C PHE A 277 11.72 -0.68 -16.64
N LEU A 278 11.60 -0.63 -17.97
CA LEU A 278 10.96 -1.66 -18.80
C LEU A 278 11.63 -3.03 -18.63
N SER A 279 12.95 -3.05 -18.45
CA SER A 279 13.71 -4.26 -18.14
C SER A 279 13.32 -4.84 -16.77
N ASN A 280 13.19 -3.99 -15.75
CA ASN A 280 12.86 -4.40 -14.39
C ASN A 280 11.45 -4.95 -14.26
N ILE A 281 10.48 -4.42 -15.01
CA ILE A 281 9.11 -4.97 -15.06
C ILE A 281 8.99 -6.18 -16.00
N GLY A 282 10.11 -6.69 -16.53
CA GLY A 282 10.12 -7.92 -17.31
C GLY A 282 9.52 -7.81 -18.70
N ALA A 283 9.48 -6.61 -19.32
CA ALA A 283 8.90 -6.39 -20.65
C ALA A 283 9.57 -7.24 -21.77
N GLU A 284 10.75 -7.79 -21.51
CA GLU A 284 11.48 -8.69 -22.42
C GLU A 284 11.20 -10.18 -22.21
N ASN A 285 10.48 -10.56 -21.15
CA ASN A 285 10.21 -11.94 -20.83
C ASN A 285 8.77 -12.32 -21.21
N PRO A 286 8.57 -13.08 -22.30
CA PRO A 286 7.23 -13.45 -22.78
C PRO A 286 6.48 -14.39 -21.81
N SER A 287 7.12 -14.87 -20.75
CA SER A 287 6.49 -15.69 -19.72
C SER A 287 5.86 -14.85 -18.60
N TYR A 288 6.05 -13.54 -18.57
CA TYR A 288 5.46 -12.64 -17.58
C TYR A 288 4.29 -11.87 -18.21
N ILE A 289 3.06 -12.26 -17.87
CA ILE A 289 1.85 -11.51 -18.24
C ILE A 289 1.65 -10.41 -17.21
N LEU A 290 1.88 -9.17 -17.61
CA LEU A 290 1.63 -7.98 -16.79
C LEU A 290 0.13 -7.74 -16.65
N SER A 291 -0.32 -7.43 -15.44
CA SER A 291 -1.64 -6.88 -15.18
C SER A 291 -1.53 -5.68 -14.24
N ILE A 292 -2.18 -4.58 -14.62
CA ILE A 292 -2.37 -3.39 -13.79
C ILE A 292 -3.83 -3.32 -13.36
N SER A 293 -4.08 -3.12 -12.06
CA SER A 293 -5.42 -3.04 -11.49
C SER A 293 -5.47 -2.02 -10.33
N ASN A 294 -6.66 -1.77 -9.78
CA ASN A 294 -6.87 -0.83 -8.66
C ASN A 294 -6.26 0.55 -8.93
N ILE A 295 -6.51 1.07 -10.14
CA ILE A 295 -5.96 2.36 -10.56
C ILE A 295 -6.72 3.45 -9.82
N ALA A 296 -6.00 4.35 -9.16
CA ALA A 296 -6.55 5.53 -8.51
C ALA A 296 -5.80 6.77 -9.02
N ILE A 297 -6.54 7.76 -9.53
CA ILE A 297 -5.99 9.07 -9.88
C ILE A 297 -6.17 9.98 -8.67
N ASN A 298 -5.08 10.21 -7.94
CA ASN A 298 -5.10 10.99 -6.71
C ASN A 298 -5.06 12.50 -6.96
N LYS A 299 -4.57 12.91 -8.13
CA LYS A 299 -4.50 14.31 -8.54
C LYS A 299 -4.54 14.40 -10.06
N LEU A 300 -5.26 15.39 -10.57
CA LEU A 300 -5.33 15.69 -12.00
C LEU A 300 -5.18 17.19 -12.24
N ASP A 301 -3.96 17.66 -12.48
CA ASP A 301 -3.72 19.06 -12.82
C ASP A 301 -3.89 19.26 -14.33
N LEU A 302 -4.87 20.07 -14.72
CA LEU A 302 -5.18 20.39 -16.11
C LEU A 302 -4.72 21.82 -16.50
N THR A 303 -3.76 22.37 -15.76
CA THR A 303 -3.18 23.68 -16.09
C THR A 303 -2.44 23.58 -17.43
N SER A 304 -2.94 24.33 -18.42
CA SER A 304 -2.45 24.26 -19.80
C SER A 304 -0.93 24.43 -19.91
N GLY A 305 -0.26 23.46 -20.53
CA GLY A 305 1.19 23.43 -20.72
C GLY A 305 1.98 22.93 -19.51
N SER A 306 1.31 22.43 -18.48
CA SER A 306 1.91 21.81 -17.29
C SER A 306 0.99 20.73 -16.71
N GLU A 307 0.22 20.07 -17.57
CA GLU A 307 -0.74 19.05 -17.19
C GLU A 307 -0.02 17.81 -16.63
N TYR A 308 -0.43 17.35 -15.46
CA TYR A 308 0.08 16.12 -14.85
C TYR A 308 -1.00 15.41 -14.04
N ALA A 309 -0.82 14.11 -13.82
CA ALA A 309 -1.66 13.32 -12.93
C ALA A 309 -0.80 12.49 -11.99
N ASP A 310 -1.16 12.45 -10.71
CA ASP A 310 -0.56 11.53 -9.75
C ASP A 310 -1.44 10.29 -9.65
N ILE A 311 -0.89 9.13 -9.97
CA ILE A 311 -1.61 7.86 -10.01
C ILE A 311 -1.01 6.85 -9.05
N ARG A 312 -1.87 5.93 -8.61
CA ARG A 312 -1.46 4.71 -7.93
C ARG A 312 -2.16 3.50 -8.49
N PHE A 313 -1.47 2.36 -8.49
CA PHE A 313 -2.03 1.13 -9.00
C PHE A 313 -1.34 -0.11 -8.42
N THR A 314 -1.98 -1.26 -8.63
CA THR A 314 -1.44 -2.58 -8.32
C THR A 314 -0.85 -3.21 -9.57
N VAL A 315 0.32 -3.82 -9.44
CA VAL A 315 1.00 -4.61 -10.46
C VAL A 315 1.00 -6.07 -10.05
N SER A 316 0.69 -6.95 -11.01
CA SER A 316 0.81 -8.39 -10.86
C SER A 316 1.38 -9.02 -12.12
N PHE A 317 2.07 -10.14 -11.96
CA PHE A 317 2.59 -10.96 -13.05
C PHE A 317 1.98 -12.35 -12.99
N ASN A 318 1.33 -12.80 -14.06
CA ASN A 318 0.64 -14.10 -14.11
C ASN A 318 -0.36 -14.29 -12.94
N GLY A 319 -1.03 -13.21 -12.52
CA GLY A 319 -1.96 -13.21 -11.39
C GLY A 319 -1.30 -13.23 -10.00
N VAL A 320 0.03 -13.25 -9.92
CA VAL A 320 0.76 -13.12 -8.67
C VAL A 320 1.04 -11.65 -8.39
N LEU A 321 0.59 -11.17 -7.23
CA LEU A 321 0.84 -9.80 -6.79
C LEU A 321 2.35 -9.52 -6.72
N TYR A 322 2.77 -8.44 -7.38
CA TYR A 322 4.15 -7.94 -7.33
C TYR A 322 4.26 -6.75 -6.38
N ASP A 323 3.46 -5.71 -6.62
CA ASP A 323 3.38 -4.51 -5.80
C ASP A 323 1.95 -3.96 -5.83
N ASN A 324 1.38 -3.62 -4.67
CA ASN A 324 0.04 -3.05 -4.56
C ASN A 324 0.03 -1.54 -4.28
N GLN A 325 1.19 -0.86 -4.34
CA GLN A 325 1.33 0.57 -4.04
C GLN A 325 2.24 1.31 -5.02
N VAL A 326 2.29 0.87 -6.28
CA VAL A 326 3.07 1.59 -7.30
C VAL A 326 2.53 3.00 -7.42
N LYS A 327 3.42 3.99 -7.28
CA LYS A 327 3.09 5.41 -7.44
C LYS A 327 3.79 5.92 -8.68
N MET A 328 3.06 6.61 -9.55
CA MET A 328 3.65 7.26 -10.71
C MET A 328 3.01 8.61 -10.94
N GLN A 329 3.76 9.50 -11.57
CA GLN A 329 3.23 10.67 -12.23
C GLN A 329 3.04 10.36 -13.71
N LEU A 330 1.97 10.88 -14.29
CA LEU A 330 1.77 11.02 -15.72
C LEU A 330 1.89 12.49 -16.12
N VAL A 331 2.37 12.76 -17.33
CA VAL A 331 2.37 14.10 -17.93
C VAL A 331 1.69 14.06 -19.30
N HIS A 332 1.11 15.16 -19.72
CA HIS A 332 0.57 15.30 -21.08
C HIS A 332 1.64 15.89 -22.00
N ASP A 333 1.99 15.19 -23.09
CA ASP A 333 3.04 15.64 -24.04
C ASP A 333 2.53 16.64 -25.11
N GLY A 334 1.28 17.09 -24.95
CA GLY A 334 0.53 17.90 -25.93
C GLY A 334 -0.36 17.08 -26.86
N THR A 335 -0.19 15.75 -26.91
CA THR A 335 -1.00 14.83 -27.70
C THR A 335 -1.62 13.71 -26.86
N LYS A 336 -0.90 13.19 -25.87
CA LYS A 336 -1.32 12.06 -25.02
C LYS A 336 -0.71 12.15 -23.63
N TRP A 337 -1.34 11.44 -22.69
CA TRP A 337 -0.76 11.12 -21.40
C TRP A 337 0.34 10.08 -21.54
N ILE A 338 1.44 10.23 -20.79
CA ILE A 338 2.57 9.29 -20.74
C ILE A 338 3.16 9.24 -19.32
N PHE A 339 3.80 8.12 -18.97
CA PHE A 339 4.47 7.92 -17.69
C PHE A 339 5.67 8.86 -17.54
N ASN A 340 5.74 9.53 -16.40
CA ASN A 340 6.87 10.34 -15.98
C ASN A 340 7.63 9.73 -14.79
N GLY A 341 7.22 8.55 -14.30
CA GLY A 341 7.82 7.93 -13.11
C GLY A 341 7.40 8.64 -11.83
N ASN A 342 7.94 8.26 -10.67
CA ASN A 342 7.55 8.85 -9.39
C ASN A 342 8.24 10.19 -9.04
N GLN A 343 9.09 10.70 -9.95
CA GLN A 343 9.85 11.95 -9.85
C GLN A 343 10.77 12.05 -8.63
N LYS A 344 11.09 10.91 -7.99
CA LYS A 344 12.08 10.86 -6.90
C LYS A 344 13.47 10.67 -7.47
N LEU A 345 14.44 11.38 -6.90
CA LEU A 345 15.85 11.22 -7.25
C LEU A 345 16.48 9.95 -6.66
N ALA A 346 15.80 9.27 -5.73
CA ALA A 346 16.29 8.07 -5.07
C ALA A 346 15.13 7.21 -4.58
N SER A 347 15.32 5.90 -4.56
CA SER A 347 14.51 5.02 -3.72
C SER A 347 14.89 5.24 -2.26
N ILE A 348 13.92 5.41 -1.37
CA ILE A 348 14.17 5.76 0.03
C ILE A 348 13.34 4.90 0.95
N SER A 349 14.00 4.29 1.94
CA SER A 349 13.38 3.56 3.03
C SER A 349 13.90 4.06 4.36
N LEU A 350 13.02 4.69 5.16
CA LEU A 350 13.32 5.07 6.55
C LEU A 350 12.40 4.27 7.47
N ARG A 351 12.98 3.51 8.39
CA ARG A 351 12.27 2.57 9.25
C ARG A 351 12.72 2.69 10.71
N PRO A 352 11.81 2.50 11.68
CA PRO A 352 12.21 2.15 13.04
C PRO A 352 13.08 0.90 13.02
N TYR A 353 14.14 0.86 13.82
CA TYR A 353 15.10 -0.23 13.85
C TYR A 353 15.35 -0.69 15.27
N ALA A 354 15.34 -2.00 15.49
CA ALA A 354 15.77 -2.64 16.72
C ALA A 354 16.66 -3.84 16.39
N GLU A 355 17.79 -3.97 17.07
CA GLU A 355 18.74 -5.07 16.85
C GLU A 355 19.12 -5.75 18.16
N LYS A 356 19.14 -7.08 18.10
CA LYS A 356 19.84 -7.96 19.04
C LYS A 356 21.12 -8.44 18.34
N LYS A 357 22.28 -7.97 18.81
CA LYS A 357 23.59 -8.38 18.30
C LYS A 357 24.27 -9.30 19.29
N SER A 358 24.56 -10.52 18.88
CA SER A 358 25.36 -11.48 19.64
C SER A 358 26.73 -11.59 18.99
N THR A 359 27.78 -11.21 19.72
CA THR A 359 29.17 -11.29 19.25
C THR A 359 29.87 -12.40 20.01
N TYR A 360 30.31 -13.42 19.28
CA TYR A 360 31.20 -14.45 19.78
C TYR A 360 32.64 -14.06 19.47
N GLN A 361 33.40 -13.75 20.52
CA GLN A 361 34.83 -13.50 20.40
C GLN A 361 35.60 -14.74 20.84
N ARG A 362 36.50 -15.22 19.96
CA ARG A 362 37.32 -16.41 20.21
C ARG A 362 38.11 -16.26 21.52
N GLY A 363 38.01 -17.29 22.37
CA GLY A 363 38.71 -17.30 23.66
C GLY A 363 38.12 -16.39 24.75
N VAL A 364 37.11 -15.58 24.43
CA VAL A 364 36.39 -14.73 25.40
C VAL A 364 34.99 -15.27 25.68
N GLY A 365 34.26 -15.68 24.63
CA GLY A 365 32.88 -16.16 24.73
C GLY A 365 31.90 -15.26 23.99
N GLU A 366 30.60 -15.48 24.23
CA GLU A 366 29.51 -14.74 23.57
C GLU A 366 29.03 -13.59 24.45
N THR A 367 28.81 -12.43 23.82
CA THR A 367 28.19 -11.26 24.44
C THR A 367 26.98 -10.82 23.61
N THR A 368 25.91 -10.37 24.26
CA THR A 368 24.71 -9.87 23.58
C THR A 368 24.48 -8.41 23.92
N ALA A 369 24.24 -7.60 22.90
CA ALA A 369 23.88 -6.19 23.01
C ALA A 369 22.55 -5.93 22.28
N TYR A 370 21.83 -4.91 22.76
CA TYR A 370 20.60 -4.43 22.14
C TYR A 370 20.79 -2.98 21.71
N SER A 371 20.30 -2.65 20.52
CA SER A 371 20.32 -1.29 20.00
C SER A 371 18.97 -0.93 19.37
N SER A 372 18.66 0.35 19.36
CA SER A 372 17.44 0.87 18.73
C SER A 372 17.67 2.25 18.15
N GLY A 373 16.91 2.61 17.11
CA GLY A 373 17.03 3.87 16.41
C GLY A 373 16.34 3.85 15.06
N LEU A 374 16.94 4.51 14.07
CA LEU A 374 16.39 4.62 12.72
C LEU A 374 17.32 3.98 11.70
N SER A 375 16.75 3.25 10.74
CA SER A 375 17.43 2.71 9.56
C SER A 375 17.02 3.55 8.35
N LEU A 376 17.99 4.11 7.63
CA LEU A 376 17.82 4.78 6.35
C LEU A 376 18.60 4.02 5.27
N THR A 377 17.87 3.46 4.32
CA THR A 377 18.43 2.93 3.06
C THR A 377 18.01 3.87 1.94
N MET A 378 18.96 4.26 1.08
CA MET A 378 18.66 5.04 -0.11
C MET A 378 19.43 4.48 -1.31
N ASP A 379 18.70 4.07 -2.33
CA ASP A 379 19.27 3.59 -3.59
C ASP A 379 19.15 4.70 -4.63
N ILE A 380 20.29 5.17 -5.16
CA ILE A 380 20.32 5.98 -6.37
C ILE A 380 20.92 5.14 -7.48
N VAL A 381 20.08 4.76 -8.44
CA VAL A 381 20.53 4.09 -9.65
C VAL A 381 20.72 5.16 -10.73
N ASP A 382 21.94 5.69 -10.88
CA ASP A 382 22.28 6.38 -12.13
C ASP A 382 22.57 5.32 -13.20
N ALA A 383 21.62 5.14 -14.11
CA ALA A 383 21.69 4.14 -15.17
C ALA A 383 22.83 4.39 -16.18
N SER A 384 23.47 5.56 -16.15
CA SER A 384 24.50 5.91 -17.14
C SER A 384 25.91 5.40 -16.81
N ASP A 385 26.22 5.05 -15.56
CA ASP A 385 27.63 4.75 -15.18
C ASP A 385 27.85 3.48 -14.34
N ASN A 386 26.82 2.72 -13.91
CA ASN A 386 27.00 1.61 -12.94
C ASN A 386 27.81 2.01 -11.68
N SER A 387 28.14 3.29 -11.50
CA SER A 387 28.82 3.86 -10.36
C SER A 387 27.72 4.47 -9.51
N ILE A 388 27.56 3.92 -8.33
CA ILE A 388 26.47 4.27 -7.42
C ILE A 388 26.84 5.59 -6.67
N ASP A 389 27.92 6.27 -7.07
CA ASP A 389 28.56 7.34 -6.29
C ASP A 389 27.92 8.72 -6.57
N ASN A 390 26.66 8.87 -6.17
CA ASN A 390 25.82 10.01 -6.57
C ASN A 390 25.99 11.26 -5.70
N GLY A 391 27.18 11.49 -5.16
CA GLY A 391 27.51 12.75 -4.50
C GLY A 391 26.63 13.12 -3.32
N ILE A 392 25.76 12.26 -2.76
CA ILE A 392 25.01 12.61 -1.55
C ILE A 392 26.03 12.89 -0.44
N THR A 393 25.95 14.06 0.20
CA THR A 393 26.81 14.42 1.33
C THR A 393 26.16 14.12 2.67
N GLN A 394 24.84 14.25 2.72
CA GLN A 394 24.07 14.23 3.95
C GLN A 394 22.59 13.98 3.65
N ALA A 395 21.90 13.33 4.56
CA ALA A 395 20.45 13.43 4.68
C ALA A 395 20.05 13.91 6.08
N THR A 396 19.05 14.78 6.16
CA THR A 396 18.62 15.44 7.39
C THR A 396 17.14 15.22 7.61
N LEU A 397 16.79 14.55 8.69
CA LEU A 397 15.40 14.29 9.10
C LEU A 397 14.95 15.31 10.14
N SER A 398 13.84 15.97 9.86
CA SER A 398 13.19 16.94 10.75
C SER A 398 11.69 16.69 10.77
N GLY A 399 10.97 17.14 11.81
CA GLY A 399 9.53 16.95 11.88
C GLY A 399 8.97 16.97 13.30
N PRO A 400 7.69 16.57 13.47
CA PRO A 400 6.97 16.66 14.72
C PRO A 400 7.71 16.01 15.89
N GLY A 401 7.83 16.77 16.98
CA GLY A 401 8.41 16.34 18.25
C GLY A 401 9.94 16.35 18.34
N LEU A 402 10.65 16.34 17.21
CA LEU A 402 12.11 16.44 17.18
C LEU A 402 12.57 17.84 17.61
N THR A 403 13.39 17.92 18.65
CA THR A 403 13.95 19.21 19.15
C THR A 403 15.13 19.71 18.31
N SER A 404 15.73 18.82 17.52
CA SER A 404 16.78 19.09 16.55
C SER A 404 16.75 18.04 15.44
N PRO A 405 17.28 18.30 14.24
CA PRO A 405 17.29 17.31 13.16
C PRO A 405 18.15 16.07 13.47
N VAL A 406 17.75 14.92 12.94
CA VAL A 406 18.60 13.70 12.89
C VAL A 406 19.38 13.72 11.59
N VAL A 407 20.71 13.61 11.68
CA VAL A 407 21.61 13.71 10.53
C VAL A 407 22.16 12.34 10.17
N PHE A 408 22.04 12.00 8.90
CA PHE A 408 22.54 10.80 8.25
C PHE A 408 23.72 11.18 7.35
N MET A 409 24.85 10.49 7.49
CA MET A 409 26.02 10.68 6.64
C MET A 409 26.28 9.43 5.81
N PRO A 410 26.72 9.53 4.54
CA PRO A 410 27.05 8.36 3.71
C PRO A 410 28.24 7.59 4.29
N HIS A 411 28.26 6.25 4.14
CA HIS A 411 29.42 5.43 4.47
C HIS A 411 30.49 5.56 3.39
N ALA A 412 31.77 5.74 3.76
CA ALA A 412 32.87 5.99 2.81
C ALA A 412 33.06 4.86 1.77
N ASP A 413 32.75 3.62 2.13
CA ASP A 413 32.92 2.45 1.26
C ASP A 413 31.62 1.95 0.59
N LEU A 414 30.46 2.58 0.86
CA LEU A 414 29.18 2.15 0.32
C LEU A 414 28.36 3.34 -0.17
N SER A 415 28.25 3.40 -1.48
CA SER A 415 27.50 4.34 -2.28
C SER A 415 25.97 4.34 -2.06
N VAL A 416 25.44 3.45 -1.22
CA VAL A 416 24.00 3.17 -1.09
C VAL A 416 23.47 3.17 0.35
N ARG A 417 24.32 3.47 1.36
CA ARG A 417 23.94 3.36 2.77
C ARG A 417 24.47 4.50 3.63
N PHE A 418 23.61 5.00 4.52
CA PHE A 418 23.94 6.08 5.46
C PHE A 418 24.32 5.51 6.82
N VAL A 419 25.45 5.93 7.40
CA VAL A 419 25.97 5.40 8.66
C VAL A 419 26.39 6.52 9.59
N ASN A 420 26.43 6.21 10.88
CA ASN A 420 27.21 6.96 11.85
C ASN A 420 28.30 6.03 12.42
N GLY A 421 29.52 6.09 11.88
CA GLY A 421 30.64 5.23 12.29
C GLY A 421 30.80 3.95 11.46
N SER A 422 31.41 2.91 12.05
CA SER A 422 31.86 1.67 11.37
C SER A 422 30.78 0.61 11.15
N SER A 423 29.50 0.95 11.27
CA SER A 423 28.38 0.01 11.16
C SER A 423 27.79 0.01 9.75
N TRP A 424 27.79 -1.14 9.08
CA TRP A 424 27.52 -1.34 7.65
C TRP A 424 26.07 -1.10 7.15
N ASN A 425 25.13 -0.62 7.98
CA ASN A 425 23.73 -1.01 7.83
C ASN A 425 22.68 0.11 7.71
N GLY A 426 23.00 1.34 7.29
CA GLY A 426 21.94 2.37 7.20
C GLY A 426 21.46 2.88 8.57
N PHE A 427 21.99 2.33 9.66
CA PHE A 427 21.44 2.43 11.01
C PHE A 427 22.08 3.56 11.81
N ILE A 428 21.24 4.36 12.45
CA ILE A 428 21.62 5.38 13.42
C ILE A 428 21.03 4.99 14.78
N PRO A 429 21.86 4.58 15.76
CA PRO A 429 21.39 4.36 17.11
C PRO A 429 20.94 5.68 17.73
N LEU A 430 19.77 5.65 18.37
CA LEU A 430 19.21 6.79 19.09
C LEU A 430 19.13 6.46 20.57
N ILE A 431 19.46 7.43 21.43
CA ILE A 431 19.20 7.32 22.86
C ILE A 431 17.70 7.46 23.15
N ASP A 432 17.23 6.87 24.24
CA ASP A 432 15.80 6.86 24.61
C ASP A 432 15.17 8.26 24.65
N ALA A 433 15.92 9.27 25.09
CA ALA A 433 15.46 10.67 25.08
C ALA A 433 15.10 11.15 23.66
N ARG A 434 15.90 10.77 22.65
CA ARG A 434 15.67 11.11 21.24
C ARG A 434 14.56 10.26 20.62
N ILE A 435 14.44 9.00 21.04
CA ILE A 435 13.34 8.13 20.60
C ILE A 435 11.99 8.70 21.06
N ASN A 436 11.91 9.17 22.31
CA ASN A 436 10.68 9.74 22.89
C ASN A 436 10.23 11.07 22.23
N GLU A 437 11.11 11.73 21.47
CA GLU A 437 10.75 12.89 20.66
C GLU A 437 9.95 12.51 19.41
N ILE A 438 10.17 11.32 18.85
CA ILE A 438 9.50 10.83 17.63
C ILE A 438 8.05 10.50 17.95
N LYS A 439 7.13 11.04 17.14
CA LYS A 439 5.68 10.89 17.30
C LYS A 439 5.17 9.76 16.41
N GLU A 440 4.35 8.92 17.01
CA GLU A 440 3.58 7.91 16.31
C GLU A 440 2.71 8.55 15.22
N GLY A 441 2.76 8.00 14.00
CA GLY A 441 2.04 8.52 12.84
C GLY A 441 2.57 9.86 12.31
N GLY A 442 3.67 10.39 12.85
CA GLY A 442 4.26 11.66 12.45
C GLY A 442 4.75 11.63 11.00
N ILE A 443 4.56 12.76 10.30
CA ILE A 443 5.13 13.00 8.97
C ILE A 443 6.39 13.85 9.14
N TYR A 444 7.51 13.32 8.66
CA TYR A 444 8.84 13.90 8.76
C TYR A 444 9.35 14.33 7.39
N SER A 445 10.12 15.41 7.38
CA SER A 445 10.83 15.90 6.21
C SER A 445 12.25 15.35 6.21
N LEU A 446 12.59 14.53 5.21
CA LEU A 446 13.94 14.07 4.93
C LEU A 446 14.51 14.90 3.77
N VAL A 447 15.47 15.77 4.07
CA VAL A 447 16.20 16.55 3.07
C VAL A 447 17.50 15.84 2.72
N VAL A 448 17.74 15.58 1.45
CA VAL A 448 18.95 14.93 0.93
C VAL A 448 19.78 15.95 0.15
N ASP A 449 21.02 16.15 0.59
CA ASP A 449 21.97 17.12 0.03
C ASP A 449 22.95 16.44 -0.94
N TYR A 450 23.16 17.02 -2.12
CA TYR A 450 24.06 16.50 -3.16
C TYR A 450 25.31 17.39 -3.38
N ASN A 451 26.45 16.75 -3.72
CA ASN A 451 27.76 17.35 -3.96
C ASN A 451 28.10 17.44 -5.46
N ASP A 452 27.13 17.68 -6.32
CA ASP A 452 27.38 17.87 -7.76
C ASP A 452 27.73 19.33 -8.10
N GLY A 453 27.97 20.18 -7.08
CA GLY A 453 28.22 21.61 -7.25
C GLY A 453 26.98 22.45 -7.59
N SER A 454 25.78 21.84 -7.66
CA SER A 454 24.54 22.53 -8.05
C SER A 454 23.58 22.87 -6.90
N ALA A 455 23.95 22.54 -5.65
CA ALA A 455 23.09 22.72 -4.46
C ALA A 455 21.69 22.11 -4.62
N LYS A 456 21.58 20.97 -5.31
CA LYS A 456 20.34 20.21 -5.35
C LYS A 456 20.03 19.68 -3.95
N GLN A 457 18.81 19.94 -3.53
CA GLN A 457 18.21 19.33 -2.35
C GLN A 457 16.95 18.61 -2.79
N ALA A 458 16.86 17.32 -2.49
CA ALA A 458 15.58 16.61 -2.59
C ALA A 458 14.94 16.54 -1.21
N THR A 459 13.66 16.89 -1.12
CA THR A 459 12.90 16.79 0.12
C THR A 459 11.84 15.73 -0.02
N TYR A 460 11.82 14.78 0.92
CA TYR A 460 10.87 13.68 0.96
C TYR A 460 10.03 13.77 2.23
N GLN A 461 8.72 13.56 2.09
CA GLN A 461 7.83 13.42 3.24
C GLN A 461 7.71 11.93 3.60
N ILE A 462 8.07 11.59 4.83
CA ILE A 462 8.09 10.21 5.31
C ILE A 462 7.22 10.09 6.55
N ARG A 463 6.28 9.16 6.52
CA ARG A 463 5.47 8.82 7.70
C ARG A 463 6.15 7.70 8.49
N LEU A 464 6.37 7.93 9.78
CA LEU A 464 6.74 6.86 10.71
C LEU A 464 5.48 6.36 11.41
N ASN A 465 5.03 5.15 11.06
CA ASN A 465 3.83 4.56 11.65
C ASN A 465 3.99 4.32 13.15
N LYS A 466 5.20 4.02 13.60
CA LYS A 466 5.60 3.92 15.01
C LYS A 466 6.99 4.57 15.20
N PRO A 467 7.29 5.11 16.39
CA PRO A 467 8.67 5.46 16.74
C PRO A 467 9.52 4.19 16.93
N PRO A 468 10.86 4.31 16.93
CA PRO A 468 11.74 3.26 17.46
C PRO A 468 11.35 2.88 18.89
N ILE A 469 11.68 1.67 19.31
CA ILE A 469 11.47 1.24 20.70
C ILE A 469 12.61 1.72 21.59
N THR A 470 12.36 2.00 22.86
CA THR A 470 13.45 2.35 23.82
C THR A 470 14.42 1.19 24.02
N SER A 471 15.59 1.47 24.60
CA SER A 471 16.61 0.46 24.91
C SER A 471 16.08 -0.64 25.83
N ALA A 472 15.22 -0.29 26.80
CA ALA A 472 14.58 -1.26 27.69
C ALA A 472 13.55 -2.14 26.96
N GLN A 473 12.80 -1.55 26.02
CA GLN A 473 11.87 -2.29 25.17
C GLN A 473 12.63 -3.19 24.18
N ALA A 474 13.75 -2.72 23.62
CA ALA A 474 14.62 -3.53 22.76
C ALA A 474 15.10 -4.79 23.50
N ALA A 475 15.53 -4.69 24.77
CA ALA A 475 15.93 -5.86 25.54
C ALA A 475 14.80 -6.87 25.83
N SER A 476 13.53 -6.48 25.68
CA SER A 476 12.34 -7.34 25.89
C SER A 476 11.56 -7.65 24.62
N GLN A 477 12.00 -7.12 23.47
CA GLN A 477 11.41 -7.36 22.16
C GLN A 477 11.58 -8.83 21.78
N SER A 478 10.57 -9.40 21.11
CA SER A 478 10.69 -10.72 20.51
C SER A 478 11.54 -10.61 19.24
N TYR A 479 12.74 -11.19 19.27
CA TYR A 479 13.62 -11.33 18.12
C TYR A 479 13.49 -12.72 17.52
N THR A 480 13.89 -12.85 16.26
CA THR A 480 13.99 -14.15 15.61
C THR A 480 15.21 -14.89 16.17
N ASP A 481 15.02 -16.12 16.64
CA ASP A 481 16.15 -16.94 17.08
C ASP A 481 16.83 -17.58 15.87
N ILE A 482 18.13 -17.30 15.73
CA ILE A 482 19.00 -17.92 14.74
C ILE A 482 19.68 -19.11 15.41
N THR A 483 19.49 -20.30 14.85
CA THR A 483 20.16 -21.51 15.30
C THR A 483 21.24 -21.89 14.31
N ILE A 484 22.49 -21.81 14.77
CA ILE A 484 23.69 -22.27 14.04
C ILE A 484 24.28 -23.51 14.72
N PRO A 485 24.76 -24.51 13.96
CA PRO A 485 25.42 -25.69 14.50
C PRO A 485 26.80 -25.31 15.06
N THR A 486 26.81 -24.84 16.32
CA THR A 486 27.97 -24.41 17.12
C THR A 486 28.85 -23.30 16.50
N PRO A 487 28.89 -22.08 17.09
CA PRO A 487 29.58 -20.90 16.55
C PRO A 487 31.05 -21.13 16.13
N ALA A 488 31.80 -21.88 16.93
CA ALA A 488 33.19 -22.21 16.65
C ALA A 488 33.36 -23.23 15.51
N ALA A 489 32.44 -24.20 15.36
CA ALA A 489 32.58 -25.26 14.35
C ALA A 489 32.19 -24.79 12.93
N ALA A 490 31.32 -23.77 12.83
CA ALA A 490 30.84 -23.24 11.55
C ALA A 490 31.91 -22.53 10.71
N LEU A 491 33.01 -22.06 11.32
CA LEU A 491 34.08 -21.31 10.64
C LEU A 491 35.49 -21.87 10.89
N ASP A 492 35.70 -22.77 11.86
CA ASP A 492 37.06 -23.18 12.24
C ASP A 492 37.65 -24.37 11.50
N ASN A 493 36.87 -25.26 10.87
CA ASN A 493 37.47 -26.42 10.21
C ASN A 493 36.61 -27.01 9.09
N GLY A 494 37.10 -26.83 7.85
CA GLY A 494 36.93 -27.80 6.78
C GLY A 494 35.73 -27.58 5.87
N SER A 495 35.94 -27.95 4.61
CA SER A 495 34.94 -28.16 3.56
C SER A 495 33.56 -28.55 4.12
N GLY A 496 32.52 -27.76 3.86
CA GLY A 496 31.18 -28.08 4.32
C GLY A 496 30.17 -26.97 4.09
N ASP A 497 28.91 -27.38 3.98
CA ASP A 497 27.76 -26.52 3.91
C ASP A 497 27.38 -26.03 5.31
N LEU A 498 27.33 -24.72 5.54
CA LEU A 498 26.79 -24.14 6.77
C LEU A 498 25.27 -24.06 6.65
N SER A 499 24.57 -24.95 7.35
CA SER A 499 23.12 -24.87 7.48
C SER A 499 22.74 -23.90 8.59
N VAL A 500 22.03 -22.85 8.22
CA VAL A 500 21.44 -21.87 9.13
C VAL A 500 19.95 -22.12 9.19
N THR A 501 19.40 -22.23 10.40
CA THR A 501 17.95 -22.34 10.62
C THR A 501 17.47 -21.23 11.53
N TRP A 502 16.22 -20.83 11.39
CA TRP A 502 15.62 -19.79 12.25
C TRP A 502 14.14 -20.07 12.51
N SER A 503 13.63 -19.48 13.59
CA SER A 503 12.22 -19.51 13.95
C SER A 503 11.69 -18.09 14.16
N LEU A 504 10.78 -17.66 13.27
CA LEU A 504 10.16 -16.34 13.34
C LEU A 504 9.31 -16.19 14.60
N GLY A 505 9.41 -15.03 15.25
CA GLY A 505 8.51 -14.65 16.33
C GLY A 505 7.09 -14.40 15.83
N ASN A 506 6.11 -14.48 16.73
CA ASN A 506 4.73 -14.10 16.42
C ASN A 506 4.69 -12.63 15.95
N GLU A 507 3.90 -12.33 14.92
CA GLU A 507 3.76 -11.00 14.30
C GLU A 507 4.97 -10.49 13.49
N LEU A 508 6.01 -11.31 13.25
CA LEU A 508 7.13 -10.96 12.38
C LEU A 508 6.98 -11.58 10.99
N THR A 509 7.34 -10.82 9.96
CA THR A 509 7.48 -11.33 8.60
C THR A 509 8.95 -11.33 8.17
N PRO A 510 9.41 -12.36 7.44
CA PRO A 510 10.79 -12.39 6.95
C PRO A 510 10.99 -11.30 5.90
N PHE A 511 12.18 -10.67 5.89
CA PHE A 511 12.51 -9.62 4.92
C PHE A 511 13.81 -9.92 4.18
N GLU A 512 14.92 -10.05 4.91
CA GLU A 512 16.25 -10.22 4.30
C GLU A 512 17.12 -11.11 5.18
N LEU A 513 17.91 -11.98 4.56
CA LEU A 513 18.99 -12.72 5.21
C LEU A 513 20.31 -12.46 4.49
N ASP A 514 21.25 -11.92 5.26
CA ASP A 514 22.60 -11.58 4.83
C ASP A 514 23.59 -12.44 5.60
N ALA A 515 24.45 -13.15 4.88
CA ALA A 515 25.51 -13.95 5.49
C ALA A 515 26.83 -13.70 4.78
N ARG A 516 27.85 -13.36 5.58
CA ARG A 516 29.18 -12.96 5.12
C ARG A 516 30.26 -13.64 5.94
N SER A 517 31.35 -13.98 5.26
CA SER A 517 32.56 -14.48 5.89
C SER A 517 33.80 -13.85 5.25
N SER A 518 34.72 -13.36 6.07
CA SER A 518 36.04 -12.87 5.66
C SER A 518 37.12 -13.67 6.33
N CYS A 519 37.98 -14.30 5.54
CA CYS A 519 39.12 -15.07 6.05
C CYS A 519 40.44 -14.32 5.79
N PHE A 520 41.39 -14.40 6.73
CA PHE A 520 42.67 -13.65 6.68
C PHE A 520 43.53 -13.92 5.44
N ASN A 521 43.24 -14.97 4.68
CA ASN A 521 43.94 -15.30 3.43
C ASN A 521 43.37 -14.58 2.18
N GLY A 522 42.48 -13.60 2.36
CA GLY A 522 41.92 -12.79 1.27
C GLY A 522 40.75 -13.42 0.51
N ALA A 523 40.27 -14.59 0.95
CA ALA A 523 39.04 -15.19 0.45
C ALA A 523 37.83 -14.51 1.11
N PHE A 524 36.95 -13.96 0.28
CA PHE A 524 35.68 -13.35 0.70
C PHE A 524 34.53 -14.18 0.14
N GLY A 525 33.63 -14.62 1.03
CA GLY A 525 32.37 -15.25 0.67
C GLY A 525 31.23 -14.38 1.17
N SER A 526 30.37 -13.92 0.28
CA SER A 526 29.09 -13.29 0.64
C SER A 526 27.94 -14.01 -0.06
N THR A 527 26.84 -14.17 0.64
CA THR A 527 25.58 -14.64 0.07
C THR A 527 24.46 -13.83 0.68
N ASN A 528 23.77 -13.07 -0.17
CA ASN A 528 22.58 -12.32 0.21
C ASN A 528 21.39 -13.01 -0.44
N SER A 529 20.35 -13.28 0.34
CA SER A 529 19.12 -13.86 -0.19
C SER A 529 17.89 -13.12 0.34
N ILE A 530 16.99 -12.79 -0.58
CA ILE A 530 15.65 -12.30 -0.23
C ILE A 530 14.83 -13.55 0.13
N LEU A 531 14.39 -13.62 1.38
CA LEU A 531 13.73 -14.82 1.93
C LEU A 531 12.26 -14.85 1.54
N LEU A 532 11.85 -15.87 0.78
CA LEU A 532 10.48 -15.99 0.27
C LEU A 532 9.57 -16.93 1.07
N SER A 533 10.07 -17.72 2.04
CA SER A 533 9.23 -18.53 2.99
C SER A 533 9.97 -19.63 3.76
N ASN A 534 11.24 -19.94 3.44
CA ASN A 534 11.90 -21.14 3.98
C ASN A 534 12.65 -20.83 5.27
N ASN A 535 12.42 -21.57 6.37
CA ASN A 535 13.13 -21.40 7.67
C ASN A 535 14.57 -21.97 7.68
N THR A 536 15.17 -22.15 6.50
CA THR A 536 16.49 -22.79 6.36
C THR A 536 17.22 -22.23 5.16
N MET A 537 18.50 -21.94 5.36
CA MET A 537 19.44 -21.59 4.31
C MET A 537 20.66 -22.49 4.42
N ILE A 538 21.22 -22.86 3.28
CA ILE A 538 22.47 -23.61 3.19
C ILE A 538 23.48 -22.71 2.50
N MET A 539 24.50 -22.28 3.22
CA MET A 539 25.65 -21.60 2.63
C MET A 539 26.66 -22.64 2.20
N THR A 540 26.87 -22.78 0.90
CA THR A 540 27.88 -23.67 0.34
C THR A 540 29.24 -22.97 0.35
N GLY A 541 30.16 -23.39 1.22
CA GLY A 541 31.52 -22.85 1.26
C GLY A 541 32.47 -23.58 0.32
N THR A 542 33.25 -22.85 -0.47
CA THR A 542 34.51 -23.35 -1.05
C THR A 542 35.60 -23.39 0.02
N ASP A 543 36.41 -24.45 0.06
CA ASP A 543 37.47 -24.71 1.05
C ASP A 543 38.18 -23.46 1.62
N TYR A 544 37.72 -22.99 2.78
CA TYR A 544 38.39 -21.93 3.53
C TYR A 544 39.45 -22.55 4.44
N THR A 545 40.71 -22.14 4.27
CA THR A 545 41.80 -22.48 5.19
C THR A 545 42.18 -21.22 5.98
N GLY A 546 42.13 -21.28 7.32
CA GLY A 546 42.53 -20.18 8.21
C GLY A 546 41.45 -19.75 9.22
N THR A 547 41.78 -18.78 10.07
CA THR A 547 40.80 -18.11 10.95
C THR A 547 39.91 -17.19 10.12
N CYS A 548 38.60 -17.36 10.23
CA CYS A 548 37.61 -16.53 9.55
C CYS A 548 36.80 -15.73 10.57
N GLU A 549 36.41 -14.53 10.17
CA GLU A 549 35.39 -13.71 10.82
C GLU A 549 34.11 -13.83 9.99
N GLY A 550 32.97 -13.68 10.63
CA GLY A 550 31.69 -13.85 9.95
C GLY A 550 30.59 -13.05 10.58
N ILE A 551 29.63 -12.65 9.76
CA ILE A 551 28.40 -12.00 10.19
C ILE A 551 27.24 -12.75 9.55
N LEU A 552 26.30 -13.15 10.38
CA LEU A 552 25.01 -13.67 9.96
C LEU A 552 23.94 -12.71 10.49
N ARG A 553 23.14 -12.16 9.59
CA ARG A 553 22.16 -11.14 9.91
C ARG A 553 20.82 -11.50 9.30
N LEU A 554 19.81 -11.62 10.16
CA LEU A 554 18.43 -11.84 9.75
C LEU A 554 17.59 -10.61 10.08
N THR A 555 17.05 -9.99 9.04
CA THR A 555 16.12 -8.86 9.13
C THR A 555 14.71 -9.37 8.97
N THR A 556 13.85 -9.01 9.92
CA THR A 556 12.41 -9.23 9.89
C THR A 556 11.67 -7.91 10.02
N LEU A 557 10.42 -7.87 9.58
CA LEU A 557 9.56 -6.71 9.73
C LEU A 557 8.45 -6.99 10.74
N ASP A 558 8.15 -6.00 11.57
CA ASP A 558 6.94 -5.99 12.39
C ASP A 558 5.71 -5.56 11.56
N LYS A 559 4.53 -5.65 12.18
CA LYS A 559 3.25 -5.23 11.56
C LYS A 559 3.15 -3.75 11.21
N PHE A 560 4.09 -2.92 11.67
CA PHE A 560 4.17 -1.48 11.38
C PHE A 560 5.30 -1.14 10.40
N ASN A 561 5.93 -2.16 9.81
CA ASN A 561 7.02 -2.04 8.84
C ASN A 561 8.37 -1.62 9.47
N GLY A 562 8.52 -1.76 10.79
CA GLY A 562 9.78 -1.58 11.53
C GLY A 562 10.70 -2.79 11.42
N GLU A 563 12.01 -2.56 11.35
CA GLU A 563 13.04 -3.60 11.27
C GLU A 563 13.35 -4.18 12.65
N VAL A 564 13.18 -5.49 12.79
CA VAL A 564 13.62 -6.28 13.94
C VAL A 564 14.73 -7.21 13.47
N VAL A 565 15.95 -6.92 13.89
CA VAL A 565 17.16 -7.55 13.38
C VAL A 565 17.82 -8.43 14.43
N THR A 566 18.23 -9.62 14.00
CA THR A 566 19.09 -10.49 14.80
C THR A 566 20.42 -10.65 14.07
N THR A 567 21.49 -10.22 14.73
CA THR A 567 22.85 -10.29 14.20
C THR A 567 23.66 -11.25 15.06
N TYR A 568 24.33 -12.19 14.41
CA TYR A 568 25.33 -13.05 15.00
C TYR A 568 26.68 -12.75 14.34
N GLU A 569 27.63 -12.29 15.13
CA GLU A 569 28.97 -11.89 14.66
C GLU A 569 30.02 -12.77 15.32
N ILE A 570 30.97 -13.26 14.53
CA ILE A 570 32.10 -14.07 14.98
C ILE A 570 33.38 -13.28 14.71
N THR A 571 34.12 -12.98 15.78
CA THR A 571 35.37 -12.23 15.74
C THR A 571 36.51 -13.03 16.37
N ASN A 572 37.76 -12.71 15.97
CA ASN A 572 38.96 -13.36 16.52
C ASN A 572 39.45 -12.79 17.85
#